data_AF-A0A6M1L6Q9-F1
#
_entry.id   AF-A0A6M1L6Q9-F1
#
_cell.length_a   1.000
_cell.length_b   1.000
_cell.length_c   1.000
_cell.angle_alpha   90.00
_cell.angle_beta   90.00
_cell.angle_gamma   90.00
#
_symmetry.space_group_name_H-M   'P 1'
#
loop_
_entity.id
_entity.type
_entity.pdbx_description
1 polymer ?
#
loop_
_entity_poly.entity_id
_entity_poly.type
_entity_poly.pdbx_seq_one_letter_code
_entity_poly.pdbx_strand_id
1 'polypeptide(L)'
;MAKEKSRNFTFLLYPDGEGFPSDWEERLEKIGVPIAISPLHDKDKDRKNGGYKKRHYHGVYIANNPVTAESVRNKLRAVLSSEDMECKAVARVQIVYESIESVYLYLTHESKDAIKKNKYRYDKSDIKHISNFDIERYVVIDVETKNQVLKILLQIIRAYSIPNVLDLHDFIEENGSSYGIDMNLFLTTIESKSSILRLYFDGAYQRGKREVNQNDFEKKK
;
A
#
# COMPACT_ATOMS: atom_id res chain seq x y z
N MET A 1 20.07 -12.59 -19.09
CA MET A 1 19.34 -12.56 -17.81
C MET A 1 17.93 -12.05 -18.07
N ALA A 2 16.91 -12.63 -17.43
CA ALA A 2 15.54 -12.14 -17.56
C ALA A 2 15.44 -10.73 -16.96
N LYS A 3 14.81 -9.79 -17.67
CA LYS A 3 14.54 -8.45 -17.13
C LYS A 3 13.50 -8.55 -16.02
N GLU A 4 13.78 -7.93 -14.88
CA GLU A 4 12.88 -7.92 -13.72
C GLU A 4 11.51 -7.34 -14.09
N LYS A 5 10.45 -7.94 -13.53
CA LYS A 5 9.06 -7.53 -13.75
C LYS A 5 8.40 -7.16 -12.44
N SER A 6 7.59 -6.11 -12.46
CA SER A 6 6.78 -5.67 -11.33
C SER A 6 5.45 -5.11 -11.83
N ARG A 7 4.51 -4.88 -10.90
CA ARG A 7 3.31 -4.09 -11.15
C ARG A 7 3.49 -2.63 -10.75
N ASN A 8 4.41 -2.36 -9.83
CA ASN A 8 4.51 -1.06 -9.16
C ASN A 8 5.74 -0.32 -9.66
N PHE A 9 5.53 0.87 -10.20
CA PHE A 9 6.60 1.69 -10.76
C PHE A 9 6.52 3.12 -10.27
N THR A 10 7.68 3.77 -10.22
CA THR A 10 7.77 5.22 -10.09
C THR A 10 8.54 5.80 -11.26
N PHE A 11 8.22 7.03 -11.62
CA PHE A 11 8.84 7.72 -12.74
C PHE A 11 8.93 9.22 -12.49
N LEU A 12 9.71 9.88 -13.36
CA LEU A 12 9.84 11.33 -13.39
C LEU A 12 9.35 11.87 -14.73
N LEU A 13 8.58 12.96 -14.71
CA LEU A 13 8.23 13.75 -15.89
C LEU A 13 8.84 15.14 -15.77
N TYR A 14 9.51 15.60 -16.81
CA TYR A 14 9.98 16.98 -16.91
C TYR A 14 9.00 17.80 -17.77
N PRO A 15 8.15 18.67 -17.18
CA PRO A 15 7.18 19.43 -17.95
C PRO A 15 7.83 20.39 -18.95
N ASP A 16 9.07 20.81 -18.69
CA ASP A 16 9.86 21.66 -19.59
C ASP A 16 10.59 20.83 -20.68
N GLY A 17 10.29 19.53 -20.79
CA GLY A 17 10.85 18.64 -21.80
C GLY A 17 10.24 18.85 -23.18
N GLU A 18 11.06 18.68 -24.23
CA GLU A 18 10.60 18.77 -25.62
C GLU A 18 9.47 17.76 -25.90
N GLY A 19 8.42 18.22 -26.57
CA GLY A 19 7.25 17.42 -26.90
C GLY A 19 6.35 17.07 -25.72
N PHE A 20 6.51 17.70 -24.55
CA PHE A 20 5.57 17.52 -23.45
C PHE A 20 4.22 18.20 -23.75
N PRO A 21 3.12 17.43 -23.85
CA PRO A 21 1.84 17.98 -24.28
C PRO A 21 1.13 18.73 -23.14
N SER A 22 0.32 19.74 -23.47
CA SER A 22 -0.53 20.43 -22.48
C SER A 22 -1.66 19.53 -21.95
N ASP A 23 -2.16 18.61 -22.78
CA ASP A 23 -3.19 17.61 -22.46
C ASP A 23 -2.62 16.31 -21.87
N TRP A 24 -1.43 16.37 -21.26
CA TRP A 24 -0.73 15.18 -20.75
C TRP A 24 -1.55 14.36 -19.74
N GLU A 25 -2.38 15.00 -18.92
CA GLU A 25 -3.23 14.33 -17.93
C GLU A 25 -4.27 13.42 -18.60
N GLU A 26 -4.99 13.95 -19.59
CA GLU A 26 -5.96 13.21 -20.39
C GLU A 26 -5.30 12.06 -21.16
N ARG A 27 -4.07 12.28 -21.66
CA ARG A 27 -3.31 11.22 -22.32
C ARG A 27 -2.94 10.10 -21.36
N LEU A 28 -2.47 10.42 -20.15
CA LEU A 28 -2.19 9.42 -19.13
C LEU A 28 -3.45 8.65 -18.71
N GLU A 29 -4.62 9.30 -18.69
CA GLU A 29 -5.90 8.64 -18.42
C GLU A 29 -6.24 7.58 -19.47
N LYS A 30 -5.94 7.83 -20.76
CA LYS A 30 -6.13 6.86 -21.86
C LYS A 30 -5.31 5.58 -21.70
N ILE A 31 -4.33 5.54 -20.80
CA ILE A 31 -3.59 4.30 -20.48
C ILE A 31 -4.52 3.29 -19.78
N GLY A 32 -5.53 3.76 -19.05
CA GLY A 32 -6.49 2.91 -18.34
C GLY A 32 -5.88 2.18 -17.16
N VAL A 33 -4.83 2.75 -16.55
CA VAL A 33 -4.18 2.20 -15.36
C VAL A 33 -4.13 3.26 -14.25
N PRO A 34 -4.23 2.87 -12.97
CA PRO A 34 -4.13 3.81 -11.86
C PRO A 34 -2.77 4.48 -11.80
N ILE A 35 -2.76 5.82 -11.80
CA ILE A 35 -1.56 6.64 -11.70
C ILE A 35 -1.79 7.76 -10.67
N ALA A 36 -0.83 7.98 -9.78
CA ALA A 36 -0.77 9.18 -8.95
C ALA A 36 0.39 10.07 -9.39
N ILE A 37 0.15 11.36 -9.57
CA ILE A 37 1.17 12.34 -9.94
C ILE A 37 1.31 13.34 -8.80
N SER A 38 2.55 13.62 -8.40
CA SER A 38 2.85 14.62 -7.37
C SER A 38 2.37 16.02 -7.78
N PRO A 39 2.38 16.96 -6.83
CA PRO A 39 2.46 18.38 -7.18
C PRO A 39 3.69 18.63 -8.06
N LEU A 40 3.79 19.82 -8.65
CA LEU A 40 4.99 20.19 -9.39
C LEU A 40 6.16 20.39 -8.41
N HIS A 41 7.22 19.59 -8.54
CA HIS A 41 8.42 19.75 -7.72
C HIS A 41 9.35 20.80 -8.33
N ASP A 42 9.29 22.02 -7.81
CA ASP A 42 10.08 23.19 -8.23
C ASP A 42 10.95 23.78 -7.12
N LYS A 43 10.82 23.29 -5.87
CA LYS A 43 11.54 23.77 -4.67
C LYS A 43 12.55 22.76 -4.13
N ASP A 44 12.88 21.75 -4.94
CA ASP A 44 13.85 20.73 -4.61
C ASP A 44 15.27 21.29 -4.60
N LYS A 45 15.92 21.34 -3.44
CA LYS A 45 17.30 21.84 -3.34
C LYS A 45 18.29 20.89 -4.05
N ASP A 46 19.13 21.45 -4.93
CA ASP A 46 20.27 20.74 -5.49
C ASP A 46 21.46 20.83 -4.51
N ARG A 47 21.77 19.70 -3.86
CA ARG A 47 22.86 19.61 -2.89
C ARG A 47 24.26 19.64 -3.53
N LYS A 48 24.37 19.41 -4.83
CA LYS A 48 25.67 19.36 -5.54
C LYS A 48 26.05 20.72 -6.11
N ASN A 49 25.12 21.37 -6.81
CA ASN A 49 25.40 22.60 -7.55
C ASN A 49 24.89 23.87 -6.85
N GLY A 50 24.16 23.73 -5.74
CA GLY A 50 23.41 24.83 -5.14
C GLY A 50 22.14 25.16 -5.94
N GLY A 51 21.23 25.93 -5.34
CA GLY A 51 19.96 26.31 -5.96
C GLY A 51 18.92 25.18 -5.99
N TYR A 52 18.07 25.20 -7.02
CA TYR A 52 16.96 24.26 -7.19
C TYR A 52 17.21 23.30 -8.36
N LYS A 53 16.74 22.06 -8.21
CA LYS A 53 16.71 21.07 -9.30
C LYS A 53 15.75 21.52 -10.40
N LYS A 54 15.92 20.94 -11.59
CA LYS A 54 14.96 21.09 -12.69
C LYS A 54 13.56 20.69 -12.23
N ARG A 55 12.56 21.46 -12.65
CA ARG A 55 11.15 21.23 -12.34
C ARG A 55 10.72 19.85 -12.85
N HIS A 56 10.05 19.07 -12.01
CA HIS A 56 9.62 17.72 -12.38
C HIS A 56 8.36 17.30 -11.63
N TYR A 57 7.67 16.30 -12.18
CA TYR A 57 6.67 15.53 -11.46
C TYR A 57 7.24 14.17 -11.09
N HIS A 58 6.91 13.71 -9.89
CA HIS A 58 7.00 12.30 -9.53
C HIS A 58 5.69 11.61 -9.87
N GLY A 59 5.78 10.41 -10.43
CA GLY A 59 4.62 9.56 -10.70
C GLY A 59 4.71 8.22 -9.99
N VAL A 60 3.57 7.68 -9.57
CA VAL A 60 3.36 6.28 -9.18
C VAL A 60 2.47 5.66 -10.23
N TYR A 61 2.89 4.53 -10.81
CA TYR A 61 2.18 3.82 -11.87
C TYR A 61 1.93 2.38 -11.42
N ILE A 62 0.67 1.95 -11.45
CA ILE A 62 0.27 0.60 -11.08
C ILE A 62 -0.19 -0.18 -12.32
N ALA A 63 0.68 -1.04 -12.85
CA ALA A 63 0.38 -1.89 -13.98
C ALA A 63 -0.66 -2.97 -13.62
N ASN A 64 -1.55 -3.28 -14.57
CA ASN A 64 -2.51 -4.37 -14.44
C ASN A 64 -1.82 -5.73 -14.28
N ASN A 65 -0.69 -5.94 -14.96
CA ASN A 65 0.09 -7.17 -14.94
C ASN A 65 1.58 -6.89 -14.69
N PRO A 66 2.36 -7.87 -14.17
CA PRO A 66 3.80 -7.73 -14.05
C PRO A 66 4.48 -7.48 -15.41
N VAL A 67 5.09 -6.31 -15.57
CA VAL A 67 5.79 -5.86 -16.79
C VAL A 67 7.18 -5.34 -16.44
N THR A 68 8.00 -5.02 -17.43
CA THR A 68 9.34 -4.45 -17.19
C THR A 68 9.26 -2.91 -17.09
N ALA A 69 10.20 -2.28 -16.37
CA ALA A 69 10.28 -0.82 -16.29
C ALA A 69 10.41 -0.16 -17.67
N GLU A 70 11.15 -0.81 -18.59
CA GLU A 70 11.30 -0.34 -19.97
C GLU A 70 9.97 -0.35 -20.74
N SER A 71 9.13 -1.37 -20.51
CA SER A 71 7.80 -1.41 -21.13
C SER A 71 6.91 -0.27 -20.65
N VAL A 72 6.97 0.08 -19.36
CA VAL A 72 6.23 1.21 -18.79
C VAL A 72 6.75 2.52 -19.36
N ARG A 73 8.08 2.70 -19.43
CA ARG A 73 8.71 3.86 -20.06
C ARG A 73 8.26 4.06 -21.50
N ASN A 74 8.30 3.00 -22.30
CA ASN A 74 7.87 3.06 -23.70
C ASN A 74 6.38 3.37 -23.84
N LYS A 75 5.53 2.83 -22.95
CA LYS A 75 4.10 3.14 -22.93
C LYS A 75 3.84 4.60 -22.60
N LEU A 76 4.45 5.13 -21.54
CA LEU A 76 4.34 6.54 -21.15
C LEU A 76 4.82 7.45 -22.29
N ARG A 77 5.97 7.14 -22.88
CA ARG A 77 6.53 7.90 -23.99
C ARG A 77 5.60 7.90 -25.21
N ALA A 78 5.11 6.73 -25.61
CA ALA A 78 4.21 6.61 -26.76
C ALA A 78 2.91 7.39 -26.57
N VAL A 79 2.34 7.35 -25.36
CA VAL A 79 1.07 8.00 -25.04
C VAL A 79 1.22 9.52 -24.94
N LEU A 80 2.34 10.01 -24.43
CA LEU A 80 2.62 11.44 -24.32
C LEU A 80 3.13 12.05 -25.63
N SER A 81 3.67 11.25 -26.54
CA SER A 81 4.11 11.74 -27.85
C SER A 81 2.91 12.09 -28.74
N SER A 82 3.12 12.99 -29.70
CA SER A 82 2.20 13.24 -30.81
C SER A 82 2.65 12.47 -32.04
N GLU A 83 1.87 12.51 -33.12
CA GLU A 83 2.25 11.89 -34.41
C GLU A 83 3.55 12.48 -34.97
N ASP A 84 3.75 13.79 -34.81
CA ASP A 84 4.87 14.53 -35.41
C ASP A 84 6.04 14.78 -34.46
N MET A 85 5.85 14.61 -33.14
CA MET A 85 6.87 14.94 -32.13
C MET A 85 6.87 13.96 -30.96
N GLU A 86 8.05 13.37 -30.71
CA GLU A 86 8.31 12.50 -29.57
C GLU A 86 8.45 13.29 -28.27
N CYS A 87 7.76 12.85 -27.22
CA CYS A 87 7.86 13.42 -25.88
C CYS A 87 9.13 12.92 -25.16
N LYS A 88 10.08 13.83 -24.92
CA LYS A 88 11.35 13.55 -24.21
C LYS A 88 11.26 13.81 -22.70
N ALA A 89 10.07 14.10 -22.18
CA ALA A 89 9.85 14.40 -20.76
C ALA A 89 9.94 13.18 -19.84
N VAL A 90 9.66 11.98 -20.37
CA VAL A 90 9.64 10.74 -19.57
C VAL A 90 11.07 10.32 -19.24
N ALA A 91 11.46 10.55 -17.99
CA ALA A 91 12.75 10.20 -17.49
C ALA A 91 12.74 8.82 -16.80
N ARG A 92 13.58 8.65 -15.78
CA ARG A 92 13.89 7.35 -15.16
C ARG A 92 12.61 6.68 -14.63
N VAL A 93 12.27 5.52 -15.21
CA VAL A 93 11.23 4.61 -14.67
C VAL A 93 11.92 3.53 -13.86
N GLN A 94 11.44 3.28 -12.63
CA GLN A 94 12.01 2.31 -11.71
C GLN A 94 10.93 1.42 -11.11
N ILE A 95 11.29 0.19 -10.80
CA ILE A 95 10.47 -0.69 -9.96
C ILE A 95 10.44 -0.11 -8.55
N VAL A 96 9.26 -0.10 -7.94
CA VAL A 96 9.09 0.23 -6.53
C VAL A 96 9.42 -1.01 -5.70
N TYR A 97 10.49 -0.94 -4.92
CA TYR A 97 10.92 -1.98 -3.99
C TYR A 97 10.45 -1.72 -2.55
N GLU A 98 10.13 -0.47 -2.23
CA GLU A 98 9.55 -0.06 -0.94
C GLU A 98 8.02 -0.25 -0.96
N SER A 99 7.34 0.06 0.15
CA SER A 99 5.88 0.09 0.14
C SER A 99 5.36 1.20 -0.78
N ILE A 100 4.21 0.96 -1.42
CA ILE A 100 3.54 2.01 -2.23
C ILE A 100 3.20 3.22 -1.37
N GLU A 101 2.86 3.01 -0.10
CA GLU A 101 2.65 4.07 0.88
C GLU A 101 3.87 4.99 1.01
N SER A 102 5.08 4.44 1.15
CA SER A 102 6.32 5.21 1.26
C SER A 102 6.53 6.09 0.03
N VAL A 103 6.36 5.52 -1.16
CA VAL A 103 6.55 6.24 -2.43
C VAL A 103 5.45 7.28 -2.64
N TYR A 104 4.21 6.99 -2.26
CA TYR A 104 3.08 7.91 -2.33
C TYR A 104 3.29 9.11 -1.41
N LEU A 105 3.68 8.89 -0.14
CA LEU A 105 4.05 9.96 0.79
C LEU A 105 5.27 10.76 0.31
N TYR A 106 6.15 10.15 -0.47
CA TYR A 106 7.29 10.85 -1.05
C TYR A 106 6.87 11.85 -2.15
N LEU A 107 5.68 11.70 -2.77
CA LEU A 107 5.15 12.66 -3.74
C LEU A 107 5.02 14.08 -3.15
N THR A 108 4.83 14.21 -1.84
CA THR A 108 4.74 15.49 -1.12
C THR A 108 5.89 15.70 -0.13
N HIS A 109 6.90 14.83 -0.15
CA HIS A 109 8.01 14.78 0.80
C HIS A 109 7.61 14.57 2.27
N GLU A 110 6.57 13.78 2.49
CA GLU A 110 6.09 13.41 3.82
C GLU A 110 6.47 11.99 4.22
N SER A 111 7.24 11.29 3.37
CA SER A 111 7.82 10.00 3.77
C SER A 111 8.84 10.20 4.88
N LYS A 112 9.05 9.16 5.70
CA LYS A 112 9.99 9.18 6.83
C LYS A 112 11.40 9.63 6.40
N ASP A 113 11.86 9.16 5.24
CA ASP A 113 13.17 9.54 4.69
C ASP A 113 13.22 11.01 4.23
N ALA A 114 12.15 11.49 3.58
CA ALA A 114 12.10 12.87 3.09
C ALA A 114 12.06 13.89 4.25
N ILE A 115 11.30 13.58 5.30
CA ILE A 115 11.26 14.36 6.55
C ILE A 115 12.64 14.36 7.22
N LYS A 116 13.28 13.18 7.36
CA LYS A 116 14.63 13.08 7.94
C LYS A 116 15.65 13.90 7.15
N LYS A 117 15.48 14.00 5.83
CA LYS A 117 16.34 14.80 4.93
C LYS A 117 15.94 16.27 4.84
N ASN A 118 14.94 16.71 5.61
CA ASN A 118 14.41 18.07 5.64
C ASN A 118 14.13 18.63 4.23
N LYS A 119 13.43 17.82 3.42
CA LYS A 119 13.01 18.21 2.07
C LYS A 119 11.82 19.18 2.14
N TYR A 120 11.66 20.00 1.10
CA TYR A 120 10.51 20.90 1.00
C TYR A 120 9.22 20.09 0.90
N ARG A 121 8.24 20.37 1.77
CA ARG A 121 6.93 19.71 1.79
C ARG A 121 5.98 20.40 0.82
N TYR A 122 5.40 19.63 -0.09
CA TYR A 122 4.39 20.12 -1.04
C TYR A 122 2.97 19.84 -0.52
N ASP A 123 1.96 20.49 -1.10
CA ASP A 123 0.57 20.30 -0.70
C ASP A 123 0.02 18.97 -1.23
N LYS A 124 -0.76 18.27 -0.40
CA LYS A 124 -1.43 17.03 -0.76
C LYS A 124 -2.61 17.27 -1.71
N SER A 125 -3.25 18.44 -1.66
CA SER A 125 -4.38 18.77 -2.54
C SER A 125 -3.99 18.82 -4.01
N ASP A 126 -2.70 19.04 -4.28
CA ASP A 126 -2.15 19.16 -5.63
C ASP A 126 -1.72 17.81 -6.22
N ILE A 127 -1.89 16.71 -5.48
CA ILE A 127 -1.71 15.35 -6.03
C ILE A 127 -2.84 15.07 -7.01
N LYS A 128 -2.48 14.59 -8.20
CA LYS A 128 -3.43 14.21 -9.24
C LYS A 128 -3.60 12.71 -9.28
N HIS A 129 -4.83 12.25 -9.04
CA HIS A 129 -5.21 10.84 -9.16
C HIS A 129 -5.86 10.59 -10.51
N ILE A 130 -5.25 9.73 -11.31
CA ILE A 130 -5.68 9.39 -12.67
C ILE A 130 -6.19 7.95 -12.67
N SER A 131 -7.27 7.70 -13.43
CA SER A 131 -7.92 6.38 -13.55
C SER A 131 -8.32 5.77 -12.19
N ASN A 132 -8.92 6.58 -11.31
CA ASN A 132 -9.36 6.17 -9.97
C ASN A 132 -8.23 5.57 -9.10
N PHE A 133 -7.03 6.15 -9.18
CA PHE A 133 -5.98 5.81 -8.24
C PHE A 133 -6.45 6.08 -6.81
N ASP A 134 -6.35 5.07 -5.97
CA ASP A 134 -6.73 5.12 -4.56
C ASP A 134 -5.63 4.41 -3.76
N ILE A 135 -4.93 5.17 -2.92
CA ILE A 135 -3.80 4.67 -2.15
C ILE A 135 -4.20 3.53 -1.22
N GLU A 136 -5.42 3.55 -0.67
CA GLU A 136 -5.89 2.55 0.30
C GLU A 136 -5.91 1.15 -0.31
N ARG A 137 -6.15 1.04 -1.62
CA ARG A 137 -6.11 -0.23 -2.37
C ARG A 137 -4.71 -0.84 -2.48
N TYR A 138 -3.68 -0.04 -2.23
CA TYR A 138 -2.27 -0.43 -2.41
C TYR A 138 -1.48 -0.47 -1.10
N VAL A 139 -2.06 0.02 0.00
CA VAL A 139 -1.55 -0.20 1.36
C VAL A 139 -1.95 -1.60 1.79
N VAL A 140 -1.12 -2.58 1.44
CA VAL A 140 -1.31 -3.97 1.86
C VAL A 140 -0.52 -4.25 3.12
N ILE A 141 -1.20 -4.81 4.11
CA ILE A 141 -0.53 -5.42 5.27
C ILE A 141 0.23 -6.63 4.75
N ASP A 142 1.53 -6.67 5.00
CA ASP A 142 2.38 -7.73 4.51
C ASP A 142 1.98 -9.10 5.10
N VAL A 143 2.27 -10.15 4.33
CA VAL A 143 1.87 -11.53 4.66
C VAL A 143 2.50 -12.00 5.97
N GLU A 144 3.70 -11.54 6.30
CA GLU A 144 4.39 -11.93 7.53
C GLU A 144 3.69 -11.32 8.75
N THR A 145 3.37 -10.02 8.72
CA THR A 145 2.57 -9.34 9.74
C THR A 145 1.21 -10.03 9.92
N LYS A 146 0.49 -10.32 8.83
CA LYS A 146 -0.79 -11.08 8.92
C LYS A 146 -0.59 -12.45 9.58
N ASN A 147 0.50 -13.15 9.27
CA ASN A 147 0.80 -14.44 9.88
C ASN A 147 1.16 -14.32 11.37
N GLN A 148 1.87 -13.27 11.78
CA GLN A 148 2.19 -13.00 13.19
C GLN A 148 0.91 -12.68 13.97
N VAL A 149 0.06 -11.79 13.45
CA VAL A 149 -1.23 -11.45 14.05
C VAL A 149 -2.12 -12.67 14.15
N LEU A 150 -2.20 -13.51 13.11
CA LEU A 150 -2.98 -14.74 13.17
C LEU A 150 -2.52 -15.64 14.33
N LYS A 151 -1.23 -15.78 14.58
CA LYS A 151 -0.72 -16.56 15.73
C LYS A 151 -1.18 -15.96 17.06
N ILE A 152 -1.14 -14.64 17.19
CA ILE A 152 -1.62 -13.93 18.40
C ILE A 152 -3.12 -14.16 18.59
N LEU A 153 -3.93 -14.03 17.54
CA LEU A 153 -5.37 -14.29 17.59
C LEU A 153 -5.67 -15.73 18.04
N LEU A 154 -4.97 -16.71 17.48
CA LEU A 154 -5.11 -18.12 17.87
C LEU A 154 -4.70 -18.37 19.34
N GLN A 155 -3.71 -17.64 19.85
CA GLN A 155 -3.33 -17.70 21.28
C GLN A 155 -4.40 -17.07 22.17
N ILE A 156 -4.93 -15.90 21.78
CA ILE A 156 -6.04 -15.23 22.48
C ILE A 156 -7.25 -16.17 22.58
N ILE A 157 -7.67 -16.77 21.46
CA ILE A 157 -8.78 -17.74 21.45
C ILE A 157 -8.57 -18.88 22.45
N ARG A 158 -7.34 -19.41 22.50
CA ARG A 158 -6.99 -20.51 23.42
C ARG A 158 -6.90 -20.08 24.88
N ALA A 159 -6.40 -18.87 25.15
CA ALA A 159 -6.15 -18.38 26.51
C ALA A 159 -7.45 -17.94 27.19
N TYR A 160 -8.35 -17.31 26.45
CA TYR A 160 -9.61 -16.77 26.96
C TYR A 160 -10.82 -17.65 26.63
N SER A 161 -10.60 -18.83 26.04
CA SER A 161 -11.65 -19.78 25.65
C SER A 161 -12.76 -19.14 24.79
N ILE A 162 -12.37 -18.27 23.87
CA ILE A 162 -13.31 -17.53 23.01
C ILE A 162 -13.97 -18.49 22.00
N PRO A 163 -15.29 -18.70 22.07
CA PRO A 163 -15.95 -19.78 21.32
C PRO A 163 -16.41 -19.39 19.92
N ASN A 164 -16.36 -18.11 19.54
CA ASN A 164 -16.85 -17.66 18.24
C ASN A 164 -16.19 -16.32 17.81
N VAL A 165 -16.48 -15.90 16.58
CA VAL A 165 -15.87 -14.70 15.98
C VAL A 165 -16.41 -13.38 16.55
N LEU A 166 -17.65 -13.35 17.05
CA LEU A 166 -18.23 -12.16 17.67
C LEU A 166 -17.53 -11.88 19.00
N ASP A 167 -17.41 -12.90 19.85
CA ASP A 167 -16.69 -12.78 21.13
C ASP A 167 -15.20 -12.42 20.90
N LEU A 168 -14.59 -12.90 19.80
CA LEU A 168 -13.24 -12.49 19.42
C LEU A 168 -13.19 -11.03 18.95
N HIS A 169 -14.19 -10.59 18.20
CA HIS A 169 -14.32 -9.21 17.74
C HIS A 169 -14.42 -8.25 18.93
N ASP A 170 -15.34 -8.52 19.86
CA ASP A 170 -15.54 -7.71 21.07
C ASP A 170 -14.26 -7.66 21.92
N PHE A 171 -13.57 -8.80 22.07
CA PHE A 171 -12.28 -8.85 22.77
C PHE A 171 -11.23 -7.94 22.11
N ILE A 172 -11.13 -7.93 20.78
CA ILE A 172 -10.16 -7.11 20.05
C ILE A 172 -10.56 -5.63 20.06
N GLU A 173 -11.84 -5.31 20.02
CA GLU A 173 -12.31 -3.93 20.14
C GLU A 173 -11.92 -3.32 21.50
N GLU A 174 -12.04 -4.09 22.58
CA GLU A 174 -11.68 -3.64 23.92
C GLU A 174 -10.16 -3.71 24.21
N ASN A 175 -9.47 -4.75 23.72
CA ASN A 175 -8.11 -5.09 24.18
C ASN A 175 -7.05 -5.10 23.08
N GLY A 176 -7.43 -4.96 21.81
CA GLY A 176 -6.56 -5.17 20.64
C GLY A 176 -5.30 -4.30 20.63
N SER A 177 -5.41 -3.06 21.12
CA SER A 177 -4.28 -2.13 21.23
C SER A 177 -3.14 -2.69 22.09
N SER A 178 -3.44 -3.42 23.16
CA SER A 178 -2.45 -4.07 24.03
C SER A 178 -1.66 -5.17 23.32
N TYR A 179 -2.21 -5.70 22.23
CA TYR A 179 -1.59 -6.73 21.39
C TYR A 179 -1.00 -6.15 20.09
N GLY A 180 -1.06 -4.83 19.89
CA GLY A 180 -0.66 -4.18 18.64
C GLY A 180 -1.58 -4.51 17.46
N ILE A 181 -2.85 -4.84 17.72
CA ILE A 181 -3.84 -5.22 16.72
C ILE A 181 -4.93 -4.16 16.69
N ASP A 182 -5.01 -3.41 15.58
CA ASP A 182 -6.18 -2.58 15.29
C ASP A 182 -7.27 -3.37 14.53
N MET A 183 -8.45 -2.79 14.42
CA MET A 183 -9.60 -3.45 13.79
C MET A 183 -9.38 -3.75 12.30
N ASN A 184 -8.66 -2.91 11.57
CA ASN A 184 -8.38 -3.15 10.15
C ASN A 184 -7.41 -4.34 10.00
N LEU A 185 -6.35 -4.38 10.81
CA LEU A 185 -5.39 -5.46 10.86
C LEU A 185 -6.05 -6.78 11.27
N PHE A 186 -6.97 -6.76 12.23
CA PHE A 186 -7.77 -7.91 12.60
C PHE A 186 -8.61 -8.43 11.42
N LEU A 187 -9.48 -7.59 10.84
CA LEU A 187 -10.41 -7.98 9.77
C LEU A 187 -9.66 -8.50 8.53
N THR A 188 -8.63 -7.79 8.09
CA THR A 188 -7.82 -8.18 6.92
C THR A 188 -6.96 -9.44 7.16
N THR A 189 -6.69 -9.78 8.43
CA THR A 189 -5.98 -11.02 8.79
C THR A 189 -6.92 -12.22 8.75
N ILE A 190 -8.16 -12.08 9.24
CA ILE A 190 -9.10 -13.21 9.34
C ILE A 190 -9.81 -13.52 8.01
N GLU A 191 -9.88 -12.56 7.08
CA GLU A 191 -10.61 -12.65 5.79
C GLU A 191 -10.37 -13.97 5.03
N SER A 192 -9.13 -14.46 5.01
CA SER A 192 -8.75 -15.70 4.30
C SER A 192 -8.48 -16.90 5.22
N LYS A 193 -8.79 -16.79 6.53
CA LYS A 193 -8.39 -17.76 7.57
C LYS A 193 -9.57 -18.39 8.32
N SER A 194 -10.76 -18.34 7.74
CA SER A 194 -12.00 -18.88 8.33
C SER A 194 -11.89 -20.34 8.80
N SER A 195 -11.24 -21.21 8.01
CA SER A 195 -11.13 -22.64 8.35
C SER A 195 -10.36 -22.92 9.64
N ILE A 196 -9.21 -22.28 9.85
CA ILE A 196 -8.40 -22.50 11.06
C ILE A 196 -9.05 -21.85 12.29
N LEU A 197 -9.66 -20.68 12.12
CA LEU A 197 -10.40 -20.01 13.18
C LEU A 197 -11.58 -20.86 13.65
N ARG A 198 -12.35 -21.44 12.72
CA ARG A 198 -13.44 -22.35 13.04
C ARG A 198 -12.99 -23.54 13.90
N LEU A 199 -11.86 -24.17 13.56
CA LEU A 199 -11.31 -25.28 14.36
C LEU A 199 -10.97 -24.86 15.80
N TYR A 200 -10.44 -23.65 15.97
CA TYR A 200 -10.09 -23.11 17.29
C TYR A 200 -11.34 -22.75 18.09
N PHE A 201 -12.33 -22.13 17.45
CA PHE A 201 -13.63 -21.82 18.05
C PHE A 201 -14.37 -23.09 18.48
N ASP A 202 -14.45 -24.11 17.62
CA ASP A 202 -15.04 -25.41 17.95
C ASP A 202 -14.32 -26.05 19.14
N GLY A 203 -12.99 -25.99 19.16
CA GLY A 203 -12.17 -26.49 20.27
C GLY A 203 -12.41 -25.73 21.59
N ALA A 204 -12.50 -24.40 21.55
CA ALA A 204 -12.79 -23.56 22.72
C ALA A 204 -14.20 -23.83 23.27
N TYR A 205 -15.21 -23.89 22.39
CA TYR A 205 -16.58 -24.23 22.75
C TYR A 205 -16.70 -25.61 23.42
N GLN A 206 -16.02 -26.63 22.85
CA GLN A 206 -15.99 -27.97 23.43
C GLN A 206 -15.31 -28.02 24.81
N ARG A 207 -14.25 -27.23 25.03
CA ARG A 207 -13.59 -27.13 26.34
C ARG A 207 -14.51 -26.49 27.38
N GLY A 208 -15.16 -25.38 27.05
CA GLY A 208 -16.09 -24.71 27.96
C GLY A 208 -17.24 -25.65 28.40
N LYS A 209 -17.79 -26.46 27.49
CA LYS A 209 -18.81 -27.46 27.86
C LYS A 209 -18.29 -28.54 28.81
N ARG A 210 -17.03 -28.98 28.66
CA ARG A 210 -16.44 -29.99 29.55
C ARG A 210 -16.25 -29.46 30.96
N GLU A 211 -15.81 -28.20 31.10
CA GLU A 211 -15.62 -27.55 32.40
C GLU A 211 -16.94 -27.38 33.15
N VAL A 212 -18.02 -26.94 32.47
CA VAL A 212 -19.36 -26.86 33.07
C VAL A 212 -19.84 -28.22 33.56
N ASN A 213 -19.71 -29.26 32.74
CA ASN A 213 -20.15 -30.61 33.10
C ASN A 213 -19.34 -31.21 34.28
N GLN A 214 -18.04 -30.93 34.39
CA GLN A 214 -17.22 -31.36 35.53
C GLN A 214 -17.63 -30.66 36.83
N ASN A 215 -17.83 -29.34 36.78
CA ASN A 215 -18.28 -28.56 37.94
C ASN A 215 -19.66 -29.01 38.44
N ASP A 216 -20.58 -29.36 37.52
CA ASP A 216 -21.90 -29.90 37.89
C ASP A 216 -21.83 -31.31 38.50
N PHE A 217 -20.83 -32.11 38.13
CA PHE A 217 -20.59 -33.42 38.71
C PHE A 217 -20.01 -33.32 40.13
N GLU A 218 -19.11 -32.37 40.38
CA GLU A 218 -18.53 -32.12 41.69
C GLU A 218 -19.54 -31.54 42.68
N LYS A 219 -20.45 -30.66 42.24
CA LYS A 219 -21.54 -30.10 43.08
C LYS A 219 -22.61 -31.12 43.49
N LYS A 220 -22.68 -32.28 42.82
CA LYS A 220 -23.66 -33.35 43.09
C LYS A 220 -23.11 -34.46 44.01
N LYS A 221 -21.84 -34.38 44.40
CA LYS A 221 -21.23 -35.22 45.43
C LYS A 221 -21.26 -34.52 46.78
#